data_AF-A0A1S8CI89-F1
#
_entry.id   AF-A0A1S8CI89-F1
#
_cell.length_a   1.000
_cell.length_b   1.000
_cell.length_c   1.000
_cell.angle_alpha   90.00
_cell.angle_beta   90.00
_cell.angle_gamma   90.00
#
_symmetry.space_group_name_H-M   'P 1'
#
loop_
_entity.id
_entity.type
_entity.pdbx_description
1 polymer ?
#
loop_
_entity_poly.entity_id
_entity_poly.type
_entity_poly.pdbx_seq_one_letter_code
_entity_poly.pdbx_strand_id
1 'polypeptide(L)'
;MSTMNCDKCVMAGAAVASKHRSTLLARKRTGKKGLHFSMVREDQIKTRWTESEAVAIKSTADAMASNPAVETNVAAIRGFLAMFAEAPEVLVHVHNELKAAGLPVPEWLPLPQ
;
A
#
# COMPACT_ATOMS: atom_id res chain seq x y z
N MET A 1 -15.80 -23.45 -35.79
CA MET A 1 -15.52 -23.17 -34.37
C MET A 1 -14.05 -22.80 -34.26
N SER A 2 -13.73 -21.51 -34.18
CA SER A 2 -12.35 -21.03 -34.02
C SER A 2 -12.23 -20.39 -32.65
N THR A 3 -11.48 -21.03 -31.75
CA THR A 3 -11.04 -20.45 -30.49
C THR A 3 -9.87 -19.51 -30.80
N MET A 4 -10.09 -18.21 -30.68
CA MET A 4 -9.01 -17.23 -30.70
C MET A 4 -8.24 -17.32 -29.38
N ASN A 5 -7.03 -17.88 -29.45
CA ASN A 5 -6.05 -17.81 -28.37
C ASN A 5 -5.47 -16.39 -28.35
N CYS A 6 -5.67 -15.63 -27.27
CA CYS A 6 -5.07 -14.32 -27.08
C CYS A 6 -3.75 -14.48 -26.32
N ASP A 7 -2.64 -14.70 -27.03
CA ASP A 7 -1.27 -14.80 -26.48
C ASP A 7 -0.70 -13.45 -25.99
N LYS A 8 -1.55 -12.43 -25.79
CA LYS A 8 -1.16 -11.09 -25.35
C LYS A 8 -2.18 -10.49 -24.39
N CYS A 9 -2.51 -11.20 -23.31
CA CYS A 9 -2.86 -10.52 -22.06
C CYS A 9 -1.57 -9.90 -21.50
N VAL A 10 -1.14 -8.82 -22.14
CA VAL A 10 0.03 -8.03 -21.73
C VAL A 10 -0.23 -7.55 -20.30
N MET A 11 0.72 -7.88 -19.44
CA MET A 11 0.93 -7.44 -18.05
C MET A 11 1.05 -5.91 -17.92
N ALA A 12 0.10 -5.16 -18.48
CA ALA A 12 0.09 -3.70 -18.49
C ALA A 12 -0.14 -3.16 -17.07
N GLY A 13 -0.94 -3.85 -16.25
CA GLY A 13 -1.15 -3.49 -14.83
C GLY A 13 0.10 -3.66 -13.98
N ALA A 14 0.78 -4.80 -14.08
CA ALA A 14 1.96 -5.11 -13.27
C ALA A 14 3.16 -4.20 -13.57
N ALA A 15 3.39 -3.86 -14.84
CA ALA A 15 4.47 -2.95 -15.24
C ALA A 15 4.21 -1.50 -14.77
N VAL A 16 2.95 -1.05 -14.83
CA VAL A 16 2.53 0.26 -14.33
C VAL A 16 2.64 0.29 -12.79
N ALA A 17 2.17 -0.73 -12.09
CA ALA A 17 2.29 -0.87 -10.64
C ALA A 17 3.76 -0.85 -10.16
N SER A 18 4.66 -1.52 -10.89
CA SER A 18 6.10 -1.54 -10.63
C SER A 18 6.75 -0.15 -10.74
N LYS A 19 6.38 0.65 -11.75
CA LYS A 19 6.89 2.01 -11.96
C LYS A 19 6.39 3.00 -10.89
N HIS A 20 5.15 2.85 -10.44
CA HIS A 20 4.62 3.64 -9.32
C HIS A 20 5.30 3.26 -8.00
N ARG A 21 5.54 1.96 -7.78
CA ARG A 21 6.25 1.45 -6.59
C ARG A 21 7.66 2.00 -6.47
N SER A 22 8.45 2.02 -7.55
CA SER A 22 9.81 2.57 -7.52
C SER A 22 9.81 4.09 -7.26
N THR A 23 8.84 4.82 -7.81
CA THR A 23 8.67 6.26 -7.60
C THR A 23 8.30 6.59 -6.15
N LEU A 24 7.39 5.81 -5.55
CA LEU A 24 6.99 5.95 -4.14
C LEU A 24 8.16 5.66 -3.19
N LEU A 25 8.95 4.62 -3.48
CA LEU A 25 10.15 4.27 -2.71
C LEU A 25 11.22 5.38 -2.76
N ALA A 26 11.38 6.05 -3.91
CA ALA A 26 12.31 7.17 -4.05
C ALA A 26 11.89 8.38 -3.20
N ARG A 27 10.58 8.69 -3.13
CA ARG A 27 10.05 9.81 -2.34
C ARG A 27 10.23 9.64 -0.82
N LYS A 28 10.32 8.39 -0.34
CA LYS A 28 10.46 8.03 1.09
C LYS A 28 11.84 8.39 1.71
N ARG A 29 12.87 8.66 0.90
CA ARG A 29 14.28 8.74 1.35
C ARG A 29 14.75 10.07 1.99
N THR A 30 13.93 11.11 2.10
CA THR A 30 14.39 12.43 2.61
C THR A 30 13.91 12.71 4.05
N GLY A 31 14.76 12.39 5.04
CA GLY A 31 14.56 12.74 6.46
C GLY A 31 14.90 14.21 6.78
N LYS A 32 14.28 14.79 7.82
CA LYS A 32 14.57 16.16 8.31
C LYS A 32 15.78 16.12 9.28
N LYS A 33 16.69 17.09 9.18
CA LYS A 33 17.77 17.32 10.16
C LYS A 33 17.21 17.89 11.48
N GLY A 34 17.66 17.38 12.62
CA GLY A 34 17.62 18.09 13.90
C GLY A 34 16.61 17.65 14.97
N LEU A 35 16.03 16.44 14.94
CA LEU A 35 15.21 15.92 16.06
C LEU A 35 15.86 14.71 16.74
N HIS A 36 15.74 14.63 18.07
CA HIS A 36 16.25 13.52 18.87
C HIS A 36 15.49 12.22 18.59
N PHE A 37 16.22 11.13 18.37
CA PHE A 37 15.73 9.87 17.79
C PHE A 37 14.58 9.23 18.59
N SER A 38 14.54 9.40 19.91
CA SER A 38 13.50 8.86 20.80
C SER A 38 12.14 9.55 20.72
N MET A 39 12.03 10.71 20.06
CA MET A 39 10.80 11.50 19.97
C MET A 39 10.08 11.37 18.62
N VAL A 40 10.72 10.76 17.64
CA VAL A 40 10.09 10.47 16.36
C VAL A 40 9.43 9.11 16.53
N ARG A 41 8.08 9.05 16.54
CA ARG A 41 7.43 7.76 16.33
C ARG A 41 7.96 7.22 15.01
N GLU A 42 8.54 6.03 15.05
CA GLU A 42 9.27 5.37 13.95
C GLU A 42 8.41 5.18 12.67
N ASP A 43 7.11 5.46 12.78
CA ASP A 43 6.02 5.15 11.86
C ASP A 43 5.49 6.34 11.04
N GLN A 44 5.98 7.58 11.25
CA GLN A 44 5.57 8.73 10.43
C GLN A 44 6.20 8.64 9.04
N ILE A 45 5.64 7.78 8.19
CA ILE A 45 5.91 7.75 6.76
C ILE A 45 5.51 9.12 6.19
N LYS A 46 6.49 9.96 5.90
CA LYS A 46 6.27 11.21 5.15
C LYS A 46 6.02 10.86 3.68
N THR A 47 4.84 10.34 3.37
CA THR A 47 4.40 10.15 1.99
C THR A 47 4.16 11.52 1.37
N ARG A 48 4.92 11.85 0.33
CA ARG A 48 4.67 13.05 -0.48
C ARG A 48 3.59 12.73 -1.50
N TRP A 49 2.38 13.17 -1.22
CA TRP A 49 1.25 13.18 -2.14
C TRP A 49 1.45 14.24 -3.21
N THR A 50 1.00 13.97 -4.43
CA THR A 50 0.75 15.01 -5.42
C THR A 50 -0.39 15.90 -4.93
N GLU A 51 -0.53 17.08 -5.53
CA GLU A 51 -1.62 18.00 -5.19
C GLU A 51 -3.00 17.35 -5.39
N SER A 52 -3.18 16.62 -6.49
CA SER A 52 -4.43 15.90 -6.77
C SER A 52 -4.72 14.80 -5.75
N GLU A 53 -3.70 14.05 -5.32
CA GLU A 53 -3.83 13.03 -4.27
C GLU A 53 -4.21 13.66 -2.92
N ALA A 54 -3.57 14.77 -2.55
CA ALA A 54 -3.86 15.48 -1.31
C ALA A 54 -5.30 16.04 -1.28
N VAL A 55 -5.76 16.60 -2.41
CA VAL A 55 -7.15 17.07 -2.55
C VAL A 55 -8.14 15.92 -2.46
N ALA A 56 -7.88 14.79 -3.11
CA ALA A 56 -8.74 13.61 -3.03
C ALA A 56 -8.87 13.10 -1.59
N ILE A 57 -7.74 12.91 -0.89
CA ILE A 57 -7.74 12.45 0.51
C ILE A 57 -8.51 13.40 1.40
N LYS A 58 -8.26 14.71 1.28
CA LYS A 58 -8.94 15.73 2.08
C LYS A 58 -10.44 15.73 1.81
N SER A 59 -10.84 15.72 0.53
CA SER A 59 -12.25 15.74 0.15
C SER A 59 -12.99 14.49 0.63
N THR A 60 -12.35 13.32 0.59
CA THR A 60 -12.92 12.08 1.13
C THR A 60 -13.06 12.15 2.65
N ALA A 61 -12.03 12.63 3.34
CA ALA A 61 -12.07 12.78 4.79
C ALA A 61 -13.16 13.75 5.24
N ASP A 62 -13.28 14.90 4.56
CA ASP A 62 -14.34 15.89 4.83
C ASP A 62 -15.74 15.27 4.60
N ALA A 63 -15.94 14.50 3.52
CA ALA A 63 -17.20 13.82 3.24
C ALA A 63 -17.54 12.72 4.26
N MET A 64 -16.52 12.06 4.81
CA MET A 64 -16.66 11.00 5.84
C MET A 64 -16.65 11.55 7.27
N ALA A 65 -16.54 12.88 7.43
CA ALA A 65 -16.34 13.56 8.72
C ALA A 65 -15.20 12.93 9.55
N SER A 66 -14.12 12.54 8.88
CA SER A 66 -12.99 11.82 9.48
C SER A 66 -11.69 12.62 9.35
N ASN A 67 -10.63 12.15 10.01
CA ASN A 67 -9.30 12.74 9.89
C ASN A 67 -8.65 12.26 8.57
N PRO A 68 -8.05 13.13 7.74
CA PRO A 68 -7.32 12.75 6.53
C PRO A 68 -6.28 11.63 6.71
N ALA A 69 -5.66 11.54 7.90
CA ALA A 69 -4.74 10.47 8.23
C ALA A 69 -5.42 9.08 8.32
N VAL A 70 -6.68 9.03 8.78
CA VAL A 70 -7.48 7.80 8.83
C VAL A 70 -7.78 7.33 7.42
N GLU A 71 -8.26 8.21 6.54
CA GLU A 71 -8.54 7.85 5.14
C GLU A 71 -7.29 7.41 4.39
N THR A 72 -6.14 8.02 4.69
CA THR A 72 -4.85 7.60 4.15
C THR A 72 -4.52 6.16 4.55
N ASN A 73 -4.72 5.80 5.82
CA ASN A 73 -4.49 4.44 6.32
C ASN A 73 -5.48 3.44 5.71
N VAL A 74 -6.76 3.81 5.60
CA VAL A 74 -7.78 2.98 4.96
C VAL A 74 -7.42 2.71 3.50
N ALA A 75 -7.02 3.74 2.76
CA ALA A 75 -6.57 3.59 1.38
C ALA A 75 -5.34 2.68 1.27
N ALA A 76 -4.38 2.80 2.19
CA ALA A 76 -3.21 1.93 2.22
C ALA A 76 -3.57 0.45 2.48
N ILE A 77 -4.43 0.18 3.46
CA ILE A 77 -4.91 -1.19 3.75
C ILE A 77 -5.63 -1.76 2.53
N ARG A 78 -6.56 -1.00 1.93
CA ARG A 78 -7.26 -1.42 0.71
C ARG A 78 -6.30 -1.71 -0.44
N GLY A 79 -5.23 -0.92 -0.58
CA GLY A 79 -4.15 -1.16 -1.54
C GLY A 79 -3.41 -2.48 -1.31
N PHE A 80 -3.10 -2.83 -0.05
CA PHE A 80 -2.53 -4.14 0.28
C PHE A 80 -3.48 -5.29 -0.05
N LEU A 81 -4.77 -5.16 0.27
CA LEU A 81 -5.77 -6.19 -0.04
C LEU A 81 -5.90 -6.43 -1.55
N ALA A 82 -5.90 -5.36 -2.35
CA ALA A 82 -5.90 -5.48 -3.81
C ALA A 82 -4.63 -6.18 -4.32
N MET A 83 -3.46 -5.84 -3.76
CA MET A 83 -2.20 -6.50 -4.09
C MET A 83 -2.21 -8.00 -3.77
N PHE A 84 -2.78 -8.39 -2.63
CA PHE A 84 -2.90 -9.80 -2.26
C PHE A 84 -3.86 -10.58 -3.17
N ALA A 85 -4.90 -9.93 -3.68
CA ALA A 85 -5.79 -10.54 -4.67
C ALA A 85 -5.09 -10.78 -6.01
N GLU A 86 -4.17 -9.89 -6.41
CA GLU A 86 -3.38 -10.02 -7.64
C GLU A 86 -2.19 -11.00 -7.49
N ALA A 87 -1.62 -11.09 -6.28
CA ALA A 87 -0.43 -11.90 -5.98
C ALA A 87 -0.60 -12.66 -4.64
N PRO A 88 -1.37 -13.78 -4.64
CA PRO A 88 -1.67 -14.54 -3.43
C PRO A 88 -0.43 -15.09 -2.71
N GLU A 89 0.65 -15.35 -3.44
CA GLU A 89 1.93 -15.80 -2.87
C GLU A 89 2.53 -14.79 -1.90
N VAL A 90 2.27 -13.49 -2.11
CA VAL A 90 2.73 -12.43 -1.21
C VAL A 90 1.95 -12.46 0.10
N LEU A 91 0.65 -12.81 0.07
CA LEU A 91 -0.15 -12.99 1.27
C LEU A 91 0.39 -14.14 2.13
N VAL A 92 0.69 -15.29 1.51
CA VAL A 92 1.32 -16.44 2.18
C VAL A 92 2.65 -16.02 2.83
N HIS A 93 3.47 -15.26 2.10
CA HIS A 93 4.74 -14.75 2.63
C HIS A 93 4.53 -13.86 3.87
N VAL A 94 3.58 -12.92 3.84
CA VAL A 94 3.27 -12.06 4.99
C VAL A 94 2.82 -12.88 6.22
N HIS A 95 1.97 -13.89 6.03
CA HIS A 95 1.56 -14.79 7.13
C HIS A 95 2.74 -15.55 7.72
N ASN A 96 3.65 -16.04 6.88
CA ASN A 96 4.86 -16.73 7.35
C ASN A 96 5.78 -15.81 8.15
N GLU A 97 5.96 -14.56 7.72
CA GLU A 97 6.75 -13.57 8.45
C GLU A 97 6.12 -13.22 9.80
N LEU A 98 4.80 -13.02 9.87
CA LEU A 98 4.08 -12.76 11.13
C LEU A 98 4.27 -13.93 12.11
N LYS A 99 4.13 -15.17 11.61
CA LYS A 99 4.35 -16.39 12.40
C LYS A 99 5.80 -16.50 12.89
N ALA A 100 6.77 -16.24 12.03
CA ALA A 100 8.19 -16.28 12.38
C ALA A 100 8.56 -15.24 13.45
N ALA A 101 7.94 -14.06 13.39
CA ALA A 101 8.10 -13.00 14.38
C ALA A 101 7.29 -13.23 15.67
N GLY A 102 6.44 -14.26 15.74
CA GLY A 102 5.55 -14.50 16.88
C GLY A 102 4.48 -13.41 17.07
N LEU A 103 4.13 -12.70 15.99
CA LEU A 103 3.15 -11.63 16.02
C LEU A 103 1.75 -12.14 15.64
N PRO A 104 0.68 -11.58 16.23
CA PRO A 104 -0.68 -11.95 15.88
C PRO A 104 -1.01 -11.49 14.45
N VAL A 105 -1.83 -12.28 13.76
CA VAL A 105 -2.39 -11.91 12.45
C VAL A 105 -3.40 -10.78 12.65
N PRO A 106 -3.28 -9.65 11.95
CA PRO A 106 -4.27 -8.58 12.01
C PRO A 106 -5.65 -9.04 11.52
N GLU A 107 -6.73 -8.60 12.18
CA GLU A 107 -8.10 -9.02 11.85
C GLU A 107 -8.52 -8.69 10.41
N TRP A 108 -8.02 -7.59 9.86
CA TRP A 108 -8.32 -7.18 8.49
C TRP A 108 -7.56 -7.99 7.42
N LEU A 109 -6.54 -8.78 7.80
CA LEU A 109 -5.73 -9.53 6.86
C LEU A 109 -6.42 -10.85 6.46
N PRO A 110 -6.67 -11.10 5.17
CA PRO A 110 -7.31 -12.34 4.72
C PRO A 110 -6.48 -13.57 5.05
N LEU A 111 -7.15 -14.71 5.21
CA LEU A 111 -6.47 -16.01 5.32
C LEU A 111 -5.89 -16.40 3.95
N PRO A 112 -4.69 -17.01 3.90
CA PRO A 112 -4.18 -17.58 2.66
C PRO A 112 -5.11 -18.72 2.20
N GLN A 113 -5.40 -18.77 0.90
CA GLN A 113 -6.17 -19.85 0.27
C GLN A 113 -5.29 -21.06 -0.05
#